data_AF-A0A6A4QB85-F1
#
_entry.id   AF-A0A6A4QB85-F1
#
_cell.length_a   1.000
_cell.length_b   1.000
_cell.length_c   1.000
_cell.angle_alpha   90.00
_cell.angle_beta   90.00
_cell.angle_gamma   90.00
#
_symmetry.space_group_name_H-M   'P 1'
#
loop_
_entity.id
_entity.type
_entity.pdbx_description
1 polymer ?
#
loop_
_entity_poly.entity_id
_entity_poly.type
_entity_poly.pdbx_seq_one_letter_code
_entity_poly.pdbx_strand_id
1 'polypeptide(L)'
;MALTATGVGAIWGVVIQIWSNRLRKLPPMRHPWEHVVGMGLGAIFANQYMKWGEQVDKDLEKMLQKAKAANENRYIGYNPLNFFIYIYVIFWLQMFDLFRVYTCLLLVLL
;
A
#
# COMPACT_ATOMS: atom_id res chain seq x y z
N MET A 1 7.11 18.77 -19.19
CA MET A 1 7.83 17.48 -19.14
C MET A 1 7.50 16.51 -20.30
N ALA A 2 6.43 16.74 -21.08
CA ALA A 2 6.07 15.85 -22.20
C ALA A 2 7.11 15.83 -23.35
N LEU A 3 7.69 16.98 -23.70
CA LEU A 3 8.73 17.07 -24.73
C LEU A 3 10.01 16.31 -24.35
N THR A 4 10.41 16.37 -23.08
CA THR A 4 11.58 15.62 -22.58
C THR A 4 11.29 14.12 -22.53
N ALA A 5 10.10 13.69 -22.08
CA ALA A 5 9.70 12.28 -22.08
C ALA A 5 9.61 11.69 -23.50
N THR A 6 9.02 12.46 -24.43
CA THR A 6 8.93 12.08 -25.84
C THR A 6 10.32 11.97 -26.47
N GLY A 7 11.21 12.92 -26.20
CA GLY A 7 12.60 12.91 -26.68
C GLY A 7 13.41 11.73 -26.13
N VAL A 8 13.30 11.45 -24.83
CA VAL A 8 13.95 10.30 -24.20
C VAL A 8 13.40 8.98 -24.75
N GLY A 9 12.08 8.88 -24.91
CA GLY A 9 11.42 7.71 -25.51
C GLY A 9 11.84 7.47 -26.96
N ALA A 10 11.91 8.54 -27.75
CA ALA A 10 12.37 8.52 -29.13
C ALA A 10 13.82 8.01 -29.26
N ILE A 11 14.72 8.54 -28.43
CA ILE A 11 16.13 8.11 -28.38
C ILE A 11 16.19 6.63 -27.97
N TRP A 12 15.44 6.22 -26.95
CA TRP A 12 15.41 4.82 -26.52
C TRP A 12 14.92 3.89 -27.62
N GLY A 13 13.89 4.28 -28.35
CA GLY A 13 13.38 3.53 -29.50
C GLY A 13 14.44 3.29 -30.57
N VAL A 14 15.25 4.31 -30.88
CA VAL A 14 16.36 4.19 -31.83
C VAL A 14 17.48 3.31 -31.27
N VAL A 15 17.86 3.49 -30.00
CA VAL A 15 18.91 2.69 -29.35
C VAL A 15 18.54 1.21 -29.35
N ILE A 16 17.29 0.86 -29.02
CA ILE A 16 16.81 -0.52 -29.01
C ILE A 16 16.88 -1.15 -30.40
N GLN A 17 16.50 -0.41 -31.45
CA GLN A 17 16.56 -0.91 -32.82
C GLN A 17 18.01 -1.08 -33.33
N ILE A 18 18.91 -0.14 -33.01
CA ILE A 18 20.35 -0.28 -33.30
C ILE A 18 20.92 -1.49 -32.56
N TRP A 19 20.53 -1.69 -31.30
CA TRP A 19 20.96 -2.82 -30.49
C TRP A 19 20.47 -4.15 -31.05
N SER A 20 19.21 -4.22 -31.48
CA SER A 20 18.62 -5.41 -32.13
C SER A 20 19.40 -5.80 -33.39
N ASN A 21 19.74 -4.83 -34.24
CA ASN A 21 20.55 -5.07 -35.44
C ASN A 21 21.98 -5.52 -35.09
N ARG A 22 22.56 -4.96 -34.03
CA ARG A 22 23.89 -5.33 -33.55
C ARG A 22 23.94 -6.77 -33.02
N LEU A 23 22.92 -7.21 -32.29
CA LEU A 23 22.82 -8.59 -31.80
C LEU A 23 22.77 -9.61 -32.95
N ARG A 24 22.19 -9.22 -34.09
CA ARG A 24 22.15 -10.04 -35.32
C ARG A 24 23.44 -9.95 -36.15
N LYS A 25 24.46 -9.23 -35.67
CA LYS A 25 25.72 -8.94 -36.40
C LYS A 25 25.49 -8.25 -37.75
N LEU A 26 24.36 -7.56 -37.91
CA LEU A 26 23.99 -6.82 -39.12
C LEU A 26 24.49 -5.38 -39.03
N PRO A 27 24.72 -4.69 -40.17
CA PRO A 27 25.04 -3.27 -40.14
C PRO A 27 23.93 -2.48 -39.42
N PRO A 28 24.28 -1.52 -38.55
CA PRO A 28 23.34 -0.92 -37.60
C PRO A 28 22.14 -0.21 -38.27
N MET A 29 22.32 0.30 -39.48
CA MET A 29 21.30 1.03 -40.25
C MET A 29 20.80 0.25 -41.47
N ARG A 30 20.70 -1.08 -41.38
CA ARG A 30 20.21 -1.91 -42.50
C ARG A 30 18.82 -1.48 -43.01
N HIS A 31 17.90 -1.18 -42.09
CA HIS A 31 16.54 -0.73 -42.42
C HIS A 31 16.22 0.59 -41.68
N PRO A 32 16.52 1.76 -42.29
CA PRO A 32 16.39 3.04 -41.60
C PRO A 32 14.95 3.39 -41.20
N TRP A 33 13.96 2.89 -41.93
CA TRP A 33 12.54 3.07 -41.58
C TRP A 33 12.13 2.33 -40.30
N GLU A 34 12.77 1.21 -39.97
CA GLU A 34 12.50 0.49 -38.71
C GLU A 34 12.93 1.32 -37.49
N HIS A 35 13.98 2.13 -37.63
CA HIS A 35 14.43 3.06 -36.58
C HIS A 35 13.42 4.19 -36.36
N VAL A 36 12.78 4.70 -37.42
CA VAL A 36 11.74 5.73 -37.33
C VAL A 36 10.48 5.16 -36.66
N VAL A 37 10.10 3.93 -36.99
CA VAL A 37 8.99 3.22 -36.32
C VAL A 37 9.33 2.98 -34.84
N GLY A 38 10.55 2.53 -34.54
CA GLY A 38 11.03 2.37 -33.18
C GLY A 38 11.02 3.67 -32.38
N MET A 39 11.43 4.78 -33.01
CA MET A 39 11.40 6.11 -32.42
C MET A 39 9.96 6.54 -32.08
N GLY A 40 9.01 6.35 -32.99
CA GLY A 40 7.61 6.64 -32.78
C GLY A 40 6.99 5.80 -31.67
N LEU A 41 7.27 4.50 -31.64
CA LEU A 41 6.81 3.60 -30.58
C LEU A 41 7.40 3.96 -29.22
N GLY A 42 8.71 4.25 -29.18
CA GLY A 42 9.39 4.67 -27.95
C GLY A 42 8.85 5.99 -27.39
N ALA A 43 8.53 6.95 -28.26
CA ALA A 43 7.91 8.21 -27.88
C ALA A 43 6.50 8.03 -27.28
N ILE A 44 5.65 7.20 -27.89
CA ILE A 44 4.31 6.90 -27.37
C ILE A 44 4.43 6.16 -26.03
N PHE A 45 5.32 5.17 -25.96
CA PHE A 45 5.55 4.39 -24.75
C PHE A 45 6.00 5.26 -23.57
N ALA A 46 6.97 6.15 -23.77
CA ALA A 46 7.44 7.04 -22.71
C ALA A 46 6.33 7.98 -22.20
N ASN A 47 5.48 8.49 -23.09
CA ASN A 47 4.33 9.32 -22.68
C ASN A 47 3.29 8.52 -21.89
N GLN A 48 2.99 7.29 -22.31
CA GLN A 48 2.06 6.42 -21.58
C GLN A 48 2.63 6.01 -20.22
N TYR A 49 3.93 5.73 -20.16
CA TYR A 49 4.64 5.36 -18.95
C TYR A 49 4.61 6.48 -17.90
N MET A 50 4.79 7.74 -18.30
CA MET A 50 4.70 8.89 -17.38
C MET A 50 3.28 9.07 -16.82
N LYS A 51 2.25 8.96 -17.67
CA LYS A 51 0.85 8.99 -17.20
C LYS A 51 0.54 7.86 -16.22
N TRP A 52 1.09 6.69 -16.48
CA TRP A 52 0.94 5.54 -15.58
C TRP A 52 1.65 5.77 -14.25
N GLY A 53 2.88 6.31 -14.26
CA GLY A 53 3.62 6.66 -13.04
C GLY A 53 2.83 7.63 -12.14
N GLU A 54 2.27 8.69 -12.70
CA GLU A 54 1.44 9.64 -11.93
C GLU A 54 0.20 8.99 -11.30
N GLN A 55 -0.39 8.00 -11.97
CA GLN A 55 -1.53 7.26 -11.43
C GLN A 55 -1.11 6.36 -10.26
N VAL A 56 0.02 5.67 -10.40
CA VAL A 56 0.57 4.80 -9.36
C VAL A 56 0.93 5.58 -8.11
N ASP A 57 1.52 6.77 -8.25
CA ASP A 57 1.86 7.62 -7.11
C ASP A 57 0.62 8.06 -6.32
N LYS A 58 -0.46 8.43 -7.03
CA LYS A 58 -1.75 8.77 -6.40
C LYS A 58 -2.37 7.57 -5.69
N ASP A 59 -2.32 6.40 -6.31
CA ASP A 59 -2.85 5.18 -5.72
C ASP A 59 -2.04 4.75 -4.49
N LEU A 60 -0.72 4.95 -4.50
CA LEU A 60 0.16 4.74 -3.35
C LEU A 60 -0.20 5.66 -2.17
N GLU A 61 -0.36 6.96 -2.43
CA GLU A 61 -0.76 7.93 -1.40
C GLU A 61 -2.10 7.57 -0.77
N LYS A 62 -3.07 7.15 -1.58
CA LYS A 62 -4.37 6.69 -1.11
C LYS A 62 -4.26 5.46 -0.21
N MET A 63 -3.41 4.50 -0.55
CA MET A 63 -3.18 3.30 0.26
C MET A 63 -2.47 3.63 1.56
N LEU A 64 -1.49 4.55 1.54
CA LEU A 64 -0.82 5.04 2.75
C LEU A 64 -1.79 5.75 3.70
N GLN A 65 -2.65 6.62 3.17
CA GLN A 65 -3.68 7.29 3.97
C GLN A 65 -4.64 6.30 4.62
N LYS A 66 -5.11 5.30 3.87
CA LYS A 66 -5.96 4.22 4.40
C LYS A 66 -5.25 3.42 5.50
N ALA A 67 -3.98 3.07 5.29
CA ALA A 67 -3.19 2.36 6.29
C ALA A 67 -3.03 3.18 7.57
N LYS A 68 -2.78 4.49 7.45
CA LYS A 68 -2.67 5.41 8.59
C LYS A 68 -3.99 5.53 9.36
N ALA A 69 -5.10 5.76 8.67
CA ALA A 69 -6.42 5.85 9.30
C ALA A 69 -6.83 4.53 9.99
N ALA A 70 -6.50 3.37 9.40
CA ALA A 70 -6.73 2.08 10.03
C ALA A 70 -5.92 1.90 11.32
N ASN A 71 -4.68 2.39 11.35
CA ASN A 71 -3.84 2.37 12.53
C ASN A 71 -4.36 3.33 13.62
N GLU A 72 -4.76 4.54 13.26
CA GLU A 72 -5.33 5.52 14.20
C GLU A 72 -6.61 4.99 14.85
N ASN A 73 -7.51 4.38 14.05
CA ASN A 73 -8.74 3.77 14.55
C ASN A 73 -8.51 2.59 15.51
N ARG A 74 -7.35 1.92 15.46
CA ARG A 74 -7.00 0.85 16.41
C ARG A 74 -6.80 1.38 17.82
N TYR A 75 -6.34 2.61 17.99
CA TYR A 75 -6.08 3.20 19.31
C TYR A 75 -7.32 3.88 19.93
N ILE A 76 -8.33 4.20 19.14
CA ILE A 76 -9.57 4.87 19.60
C ILE A 76 -10.46 3.94 20.46
N GLY A 77 -10.24 2.62 20.39
CA GLY A 77 -11.02 1.64 21.15
C GLY A 77 -10.57 1.39 22.60
N TYR A 78 -9.40 1.89 23.01
CA TYR A 78 -8.89 1.67 24.38
C TYR A 78 -9.35 2.81 25.28
N ASN A 79 -10.60 2.76 25.74
CA ASN A 79 -11.07 3.66 26.78
C ASN A 79 -10.68 3.05 28.14
N PRO A 80 -9.62 3.52 28.82
CA PRO A 80 -9.09 2.88 30.03
C PRO A 80 -10.16 2.78 31.13
N LEU A 81 -11.11 3.72 31.15
CA LEU A 81 -12.24 3.71 32.08
C LEU A 81 -13.13 2.48 31.93
N ASN A 82 -13.34 1.98 30.72
CA ASN A 82 -14.20 0.81 30.51
C ASN A 82 -13.55 -0.46 31.09
N PHE A 83 -12.22 -0.59 30.95
CA PHE A 83 -11.46 -1.68 31.54
C PHE A 83 -11.51 -1.66 33.08
N PHE A 84 -11.37 -0.48 33.70
CA PHE A 84 -11.51 -0.34 35.16
C PHE A 84 -12.92 -0.67 35.66
N ILE A 85 -13.97 -0.27 34.93
CA ILE A 85 -15.36 -0.59 35.27
C ILE A 85 -15.59 -2.11 35.23
N TYR A 86 -15.11 -2.81 34.19
CA TYR A 86 -15.27 -4.26 34.10
C TYR A 86 -14.59 -5.01 35.25
N ILE A 87 -13.36 -4.61 35.63
CA ILE A 87 -12.66 -5.20 36.79
C ILE A 87 -13.42 -4.94 38.08
N TYR A 88 -13.92 -3.71 38.29
CA TYR A 88 -14.67 -3.35 39.49
C TYR A 88 -15.95 -4.17 39.63
N VAL A 89 -16.72 -4.33 38.54
CA VAL A 89 -17.95 -5.13 38.54
C VAL A 89 -17.66 -6.61 38.83
N ILE A 90 -16.63 -7.20 38.22
CA ILE A 90 -16.23 -8.59 38.48
C ILE A 90 -15.82 -8.77 39.95
N PHE A 91 -15.05 -7.83 40.50
CA PHE A 91 -14.64 -7.87 41.90
C PHE A 91 -15.83 -7.82 42.87
N TRP A 92 -16.81 -6.96 42.59
CA TRP A 92 -18.03 -6.87 43.41
C TRP A 92 -18.92 -8.11 43.32
N LEU A 93 -19.05 -8.71 42.13
CA LEU A 93 -19.78 -9.97 41.96
C LEU A 93 -19.13 -11.09 42.78
N GLN A 94 -17.82 -11.21 42.74
CA GLN A 94 -17.09 -12.24 43.47
C GLN A 94 -17.15 -12.04 44.99
N MET A 95 -17.13 -10.79 45.46
CA MET A 95 -17.34 -10.46 46.88
C MET A 95 -18.77 -10.75 47.35
N PHE A 96 -19.78 -10.54 46.48
CA PHE A 96 -21.17 -10.87 46.80
C PHE A 96 -21.38 -12.38 46.94
N ASP A 97 -20.80 -13.19 46.05
CA ASP A 97 -20.85 -14.65 46.16
C ASP A 97 -20.14 -15.14 47.43
N LEU A 98 -18.99 -14.57 47.78
CA LEU A 98 -18.27 -14.91 49.01
C LEU A 98 -19.10 -14.57 50.26
N PHE A 99 -19.74 -13.40 50.28
CA PHE A 99 -20.63 -12.99 51.36
C PHE A 99 -21.82 -13.94 51.50
N ARG A 100 -22.43 -14.34 50.38
CA ARG A 100 -23.55 -15.30 50.36
C ARG A 100 -23.15 -16.65 50.95
N VAL A 101 -21.98 -17.17 50.57
CA VAL A 101 -21.43 -18.41 51.14
C VAL A 101 -21.20 -18.27 52.64
N TYR A 102 -20.61 -17.16 53.09
CA TYR A 102 -20.34 -16.92 54.51
C TYR A 102 -21.63 -16.85 55.34
N THR A 103 -22.66 -16.16 54.84
CA THR A 103 -23.98 -16.11 55.51
C THR A 103 -24.66 -17.48 55.59
N CYS A 104 -24.55 -18.32 54.55
CA CYS A 104 -25.08 -19.69 54.60
C CYS A 104 -24.33 -20.55 55.63
N LEU A 105 -23.00 -20.45 55.67
CA LEU A 105 -22.17 -21.20 56.62
C LEU A 105 -22.49 -20.82 58.08
N LEU A 106 -22.68 -19.52 58.32
CA LEU A 106 -22.99 -19.00 59.65
C LEU A 106 -24.39 -19.39 60.13
N LEU A 107 -25.37 -19.51 59.22
CA LEU A 107 -26.71 -20.03 59.51
C LEU A 107 -26.76 -21.54 59.76
N VAL A 108 -25.84 -22.32 59.20
CA VAL A 108 -25.76 -23.78 59.43
C VAL A 108 -25.03 -24.13 60.73
N LEU A 109 -24.18 -23.22 61.23
CA LEU A 109 -23.40 -23.38 62.47
C LEU A 109 -24.12 -22.86 63.73
N LEU A 110 -25.27 -22.19 63.58
CA LEU A 110 -26.15 -21.68 64.65
C LEU A 110 -27.35 -22.59 64.86
#